data_AF-A0A399WTG1-F1
#
_entry.id   AF-A0A399WTG1-F1
#
_cell.length_a   1.000
_cell.length_b   1.000
_cell.length_c   1.000
_cell.angle_alpha   90.00
_cell.angle_beta   90.00
_cell.angle_gamma   90.00
#
_symmetry.space_group_name_H-M   'P 1'
#
loop_
_entity.id
_entity.type
_entity.pdbx_description
1 polymer ?
#
loop_
_entity_poly.entity_id
_entity_poly.type
_entity_poly.pdbx_seq_one_letter_code
_entity_poly.pdbx_strand_id
1 'polypeptide(L)'
;MKKTSRTFTIGCVVLAAVLTLTIAAFGQTKRTAFRIVEQPSARAADARTSVASVREAEIVVDAAALRGGPRSVITLPLFDDKVFDARQNSAEGSENLGQDNFVWRGKLNDGKFVGDVVLTFNEGYVSGLIYSPDAVYEIAPKGQKNILIELDQSLFPPCGGEIEGEKTMAERVTAPSGNTDSGDRIDVLVLYTAAVRTSAGGDTQAQTIAQQAIAATNTAYINSKIRQRVRLVGAELTALNETGTFSTELSNLRADTTTGARRDALKADLVDMLTNSTAACGIGYLMGSLPGSPDRGFSVTARTCAVGNLSFAHELGHNMGSQHNPENGSGPTFPYAFGHYVNGVFRTVMSYSDPCTSGCTRVAHFSNPVITYSGYATGIDNARDNARSINNTADSIANYRYSGSSIALTSYNGGEWFPRNIQRTVTWTTNNVTGNVRIDVSWNEGTTWRSVVASTPNDGSESFSIYGPATRHARIRVVSLSDTAVSDSSVSNISIR
;
A
#
# COMPACT_ATOMS: atom_id res chain seq x y z
N MET A 1 -21.36 34.21 93.41
CA MET A 1 -21.54 32.82 93.88
C MET A 1 -21.42 31.87 92.69
N LYS A 2 -20.59 30.81 92.82
CA LYS A 2 -20.53 29.51 92.10
C LYS A 2 -20.78 29.50 90.57
N LYS A 3 -19.74 29.30 89.75
CA LYS A 3 -19.16 28.01 89.25
C LYS A 3 -20.03 27.27 88.19
N THR A 4 -19.52 27.33 86.95
CA THR A 4 -19.37 26.25 85.93
C THR A 4 -20.55 25.39 85.49
N SER A 5 -20.80 25.37 84.17
CA SER A 5 -20.66 24.15 83.35
C SER A 5 -20.56 24.50 81.86
N ARG A 6 -19.57 23.93 81.17
CA ARG A 6 -19.33 24.02 79.72
C ARG A 6 -20.09 22.91 79.02
N THR A 7 -20.70 23.19 77.88
CA THR A 7 -21.13 22.18 76.91
C THR A 7 -20.33 22.38 75.63
N PHE A 8 -19.63 21.32 75.21
CA PHE A 8 -18.85 21.25 73.97
C PHE A 8 -19.80 21.07 72.77
N THR A 9 -19.55 21.79 71.68
CA THR A 9 -20.07 21.44 70.35
C THR A 9 -18.90 21.45 69.37
N ILE A 10 -18.61 20.29 68.80
CA ILE A 10 -17.54 20.06 67.83
C ILE A 10 -18.05 20.53 66.46
N GLY A 11 -17.48 21.61 65.94
CA GLY A 11 -17.69 22.05 64.56
C GLY A 11 -16.68 21.40 63.63
N CYS A 12 -17.15 20.48 62.77
CA CYS A 12 -16.38 19.92 61.67
C CYS A 12 -16.05 21.01 60.65
N VAL A 13 -14.77 21.37 60.51
CA VAL A 13 -14.27 22.21 59.40
C VAL A 13 -13.93 21.28 58.24
N VAL A 14 -14.75 21.31 57.18
CA VAL A 14 -14.43 20.65 55.90
C VAL A 14 -13.48 21.55 55.13
N LEU A 15 -12.21 21.15 55.03
CA LEU A 15 -11.20 21.81 54.21
C LEU A 15 -11.40 21.36 52.75
N ALA A 16 -11.98 22.21 51.90
CA ALA A 16 -12.09 21.94 50.47
C ALA A 16 -10.73 22.23 49.79
N ALA A 17 -9.94 21.18 49.57
CA ALA A 17 -8.73 21.27 48.75
C ALA A 17 -9.14 21.35 47.26
N VAL A 18 -8.96 22.53 46.65
CA VAL A 18 -9.09 22.70 45.20
C VAL A 18 -7.86 22.07 44.55
N LEU A 19 -8.00 20.82 44.11
CA LEU A 19 -7.02 20.12 43.30
C LEU A 19 -7.02 20.73 41.89
N THR A 20 -6.09 21.63 41.60
CA THR A 20 -5.84 22.10 40.24
C THR A 20 -5.18 20.96 39.46
N LEU A 21 -6.00 20.18 38.74
CA LEU A 21 -5.52 19.19 37.79
C LEU A 21 -4.85 19.94 36.64
N THR A 22 -3.53 20.10 36.68
CA THR A 22 -2.75 20.49 35.52
C THR A 22 -2.86 19.34 34.52
N ILE A 23 -3.67 19.53 33.47
CA ILE A 23 -3.62 18.65 32.30
C ILE A 23 -2.25 18.89 31.68
N ALA A 24 -1.27 18.05 32.00
CA ALA A 24 -0.06 17.95 31.21
C ALA A 24 -0.50 17.64 29.78
N ALA A 25 -0.34 18.59 28.87
CA ALA A 25 -0.40 18.30 27.45
C ALA A 25 0.68 17.24 27.20
N PHE A 26 0.27 15.99 26.99
CA PHE A 26 1.17 14.95 26.49
C PHE A 26 1.66 15.40 25.12
N GLY A 27 2.78 16.13 25.08
CA GLY A 27 3.48 16.42 23.84
C GLY A 27 3.85 15.08 23.21
N GLN A 28 3.41 14.84 21.97
CA GLN A 28 3.88 13.70 21.21
C GLN A 28 5.40 13.79 21.11
N THR A 29 6.10 12.80 21.65
CA THR A 29 7.55 12.71 21.54
C THR A 29 7.90 12.50 20.08
N LYS A 30 8.43 13.54 19.42
CA LYS A 30 9.00 13.44 18.08
C LYS A 30 10.24 12.56 18.16
N ARG A 31 10.34 11.56 17.28
CA ARG A 31 11.51 10.69 17.20
C ARG A 31 12.14 10.81 15.82
N THR A 32 13.46 10.92 15.75
CA THR A 32 14.17 11.00 14.47
C THR A 32 14.20 9.61 13.83
N ALA A 33 13.72 9.50 12.60
CA ALA A 33 13.61 8.21 11.90
C ALA A 33 14.97 7.56 11.62
N PHE A 34 15.96 8.37 11.29
CA PHE A 34 17.31 7.94 10.95
C PHE A 34 18.28 9.11 11.08
N ARG A 35 19.58 8.83 11.09
CA ARG A 35 20.66 9.83 11.00
C ARG A 35 21.48 9.60 9.73
N ILE A 36 21.84 10.67 9.05
CA ILE A 36 22.81 10.64 7.94
C ILE A 36 24.21 10.54 8.54
N VAL A 37 25.02 9.59 8.06
CA VAL A 37 26.34 9.29 8.66
C VAL A 37 27.53 9.54 7.72
N GLU A 38 27.25 9.94 6.49
CA GLU A 38 28.26 10.39 5.53
C GLU A 38 27.79 11.64 4.79
N GLN A 39 28.72 12.38 4.18
CA GLN A 39 28.39 13.53 3.35
C GLN A 39 27.70 13.07 2.06
N PRO A 40 26.51 13.63 1.71
CA PRO A 40 25.82 13.27 0.47
C PRO A 40 26.69 13.57 -0.75
N SER A 41 26.87 12.59 -1.63
CA SER A 41 27.69 12.74 -2.83
C SER A 41 27.15 11.95 -4.01
N ALA A 42 27.41 12.45 -5.22
CA ALA A 42 27.14 11.70 -6.45
C ALA A 42 28.01 10.44 -6.48
N ARG A 43 27.43 9.33 -6.94
CA ARG A 43 28.14 8.05 -7.10
C ARG A 43 28.43 7.78 -8.57
N ALA A 44 29.55 7.11 -8.84
CA ALA A 44 29.86 6.54 -10.15
C ALA A 44 28.74 5.57 -10.56
N ALA A 45 28.48 5.43 -11.87
CA ALA A 45 27.30 4.75 -12.39
C ALA A 45 27.15 3.30 -11.90
N ASP A 46 28.26 2.56 -11.84
CA ASP A 46 28.36 1.18 -11.35
C ASP A 46 28.21 1.05 -9.83
N ALA A 47 28.47 2.14 -9.11
CA ALA A 47 28.36 2.23 -7.66
C ALA A 47 27.03 2.86 -7.20
N ARG A 48 26.12 3.26 -8.08
CA ARG A 48 24.82 3.82 -7.69
C ARG A 48 23.90 2.75 -7.10
N THR A 49 23.08 3.16 -6.15
CA THR A 49 22.04 2.31 -5.55
C THR A 49 20.75 2.33 -6.39
N SER A 50 20.49 3.44 -7.07
CA SER A 50 19.41 3.61 -8.06
C SER A 50 19.94 4.21 -9.36
N VAL A 51 19.34 3.83 -10.50
CA VAL A 51 19.69 4.40 -11.81
C VAL A 51 19.44 5.91 -11.87
N ALA A 52 18.45 6.39 -11.10
CA ALA A 52 18.03 7.79 -11.03
C ALA A 52 18.69 8.57 -9.88
N SER A 53 19.74 8.01 -9.27
CA SER A 53 20.45 8.63 -8.16
C SER A 53 21.20 9.90 -8.59
N VAL A 54 20.90 11.01 -7.93
CA VAL A 54 21.65 12.27 -8.03
C VAL A 54 22.81 12.26 -7.04
N ARG A 55 22.49 11.95 -5.78
CA ARG A 55 23.43 11.85 -4.66
C ARG A 55 22.91 10.88 -3.61
N GLU A 56 23.83 10.26 -2.89
CA GLU A 56 23.55 9.22 -1.90
C GLU A 56 24.28 9.49 -0.60
N ALA A 57 23.68 9.07 0.51
CA ALA A 57 24.34 8.99 1.81
C ALA A 57 23.86 7.76 2.59
N GLU A 58 24.79 7.08 3.24
CA GLU A 58 24.53 6.09 4.27
C GLU A 58 23.76 6.72 5.44
N ILE A 59 22.76 5.98 5.90
CA ILE A 59 21.96 6.33 7.06
C ILE A 59 21.96 5.19 8.08
N VAL A 60 21.82 5.57 9.34
CA VAL A 60 21.54 4.63 10.44
C VAL A 60 20.12 4.88 10.92
N VAL A 61 19.28 3.87 10.77
CA VAL A 61 17.84 3.93 11.10
C VAL A 61 17.64 3.69 12.60
N ASP A 62 16.74 4.49 13.20
CA ASP A 62 16.19 4.20 14.52
C ASP A 62 14.88 3.41 14.37
N ALA A 63 14.97 2.08 14.43
CA ALA A 63 13.80 1.21 14.33
C ALA A 63 12.76 1.49 15.44
N ALA A 64 13.20 1.91 16.62
CA ALA A 64 12.31 2.22 17.74
C ALA A 64 11.56 3.54 17.51
N ALA A 65 12.12 4.48 16.74
CA ALA A 65 11.42 5.67 16.27
C ALA A 65 10.22 5.31 15.38
N LEU A 66 10.39 4.29 14.54
CA LEU A 66 9.41 3.87 13.55
C LEU A 66 8.31 2.95 14.12
N ARG A 67 8.55 2.25 15.24
CA ARG A 67 7.54 1.41 15.95
C ARG A 67 6.52 2.21 16.78
N GLY A 68 6.40 3.52 16.56
CA GLY A 68 5.49 4.38 17.30
C GLY A 68 4.02 3.95 17.21
N GLY A 69 3.25 4.22 18.27
CA GLY A 69 1.80 4.00 18.27
C GLY A 69 1.06 4.92 17.29
N PRO A 70 -0.25 4.71 17.08
CA PRO A 70 -1.05 5.48 16.13
C PRO A 70 -0.91 6.99 16.37
N ARG A 71 -0.77 7.75 15.26
CA ARG A 71 -0.44 9.19 15.23
C ARG A 71 1.01 9.51 15.56
N SER A 72 1.94 8.57 15.47
CA SER A 72 3.36 8.89 15.65
C SER A 72 3.82 9.98 14.67
N VAL A 73 4.70 10.85 15.18
CA VAL A 73 5.39 11.86 14.39
C VAL A 73 6.85 11.48 14.35
N ILE A 74 7.37 11.31 13.14
CA ILE A 74 8.79 11.04 12.92
C ILE A 74 9.44 12.26 12.28
N THR A 75 10.65 12.57 12.72
CA THR A 75 11.47 13.62 12.14
C THR A 75 12.38 12.99 11.09
N LEU A 76 12.40 13.57 9.89
CA LEU A 76 13.14 13.14 8.71
C LEU A 76 14.24 14.16 8.41
N PRO A 77 15.50 13.88 8.79
CA PRO A 77 16.63 14.66 8.30
C PRO A 77 16.90 14.25 6.84
N LEU A 78 16.75 15.20 5.91
CA LEU A 78 17.08 15.04 4.50
C LEU A 78 18.36 15.81 4.17
N PHE A 79 18.77 15.82 2.91
CA PHE A 79 20.01 16.48 2.50
C PHE A 79 19.94 18.01 2.67
N ASP A 80 21.11 18.63 2.69
CA ASP A 80 21.31 20.08 2.91
C ASP A 80 20.72 20.58 4.25
N ASP A 81 20.85 19.75 5.30
CA ASP A 81 20.37 20.02 6.66
C ASP A 81 18.86 20.31 6.76
N LYS A 82 18.08 19.91 5.75
CA LYS A 82 16.62 20.05 5.76
C LYS A 82 16.00 19.04 6.69
N VAL A 83 15.09 19.48 7.54
CA VAL A 83 14.42 18.63 8.52
C VAL A 83 12.92 18.80 8.42
N PHE A 84 12.23 17.70 8.16
CA PHE A 84 10.78 17.67 8.03
C PHE A 84 10.15 16.75 9.08
N ASP A 85 8.93 17.07 9.49
CA ASP A 85 8.12 16.16 10.31
C ASP A 85 7.11 15.43 9.42
N ALA A 86 7.15 14.10 9.45
CA ALA A 86 6.12 13.26 8.86
C ALA A 86 5.18 12.75 9.97
N ARG A 87 3.88 12.87 9.73
CA ARG A 87 2.84 12.51 10.69
C ARG A 87 2.05 11.32 10.16
N GLN A 88 1.92 10.28 10.98
CA GLN A 88 0.85 9.32 10.79
C GLN A 88 -0.48 10.03 11.04
N ASN A 89 -1.41 9.95 10.09
CA ASN A 89 -2.80 10.18 10.41
C ASN A 89 -3.35 8.91 11.06
N SER A 90 -4.14 9.03 12.15
CA SER A 90 -4.60 7.96 13.08
C SER A 90 -5.24 6.71 12.45
N ALA A 91 -5.41 6.73 11.16
CA ALA A 91 -6.10 5.73 10.39
C ALA A 91 -5.05 4.84 9.67
N GLU A 92 -4.02 5.40 9.04
CA GLU A 92 -3.25 4.73 7.96
C GLU A 92 -1.92 4.12 8.44
N GLY A 93 -1.62 4.27 9.73
CA GLY A 93 -0.27 4.58 10.13
C GLY A 93 0.74 3.43 10.07
N SER A 94 0.34 2.21 10.40
CA SER A 94 1.27 1.09 10.35
C SER A 94 0.61 -0.24 10.07
N GLU A 95 1.26 -1.02 9.20
CA GLU A 95 0.92 -2.42 8.96
C GLU A 95 1.94 -3.26 9.72
N ASN A 96 1.49 -3.96 10.75
CA ASN A 96 2.35 -4.87 11.50
C ASN A 96 2.33 -6.22 10.79
N LEU A 97 3.47 -6.59 10.19
CA LEU A 97 3.66 -7.82 9.42
C LEU A 97 4.45 -8.86 10.23
N GLY A 98 4.87 -8.52 11.45
CA GLY A 98 5.69 -9.34 12.34
C GLY A 98 6.42 -8.48 13.36
N GLN A 99 7.02 -9.14 14.36
CA GLN A 99 7.71 -8.44 15.46
C GLN A 99 8.82 -7.48 14.97
N ASP A 100 9.51 -7.86 13.89
CA ASP A 100 10.58 -7.08 13.25
C ASP A 100 10.28 -6.77 11.78
N ASN A 101 9.01 -6.86 11.36
CA ASN A 101 8.57 -6.50 10.02
C ASN A 101 7.32 -5.62 10.09
N PHE A 102 7.44 -4.36 9.66
CA PHE A 102 6.30 -3.45 9.65
C PHE A 102 6.46 -2.36 8.61
N VAL A 103 5.33 -1.82 8.17
CA VAL A 103 5.27 -0.62 7.33
C VAL A 103 4.83 0.56 8.19
N TRP A 104 5.50 1.69 8.05
CA TRP A 104 5.10 3.00 8.55
C TRP A 104 4.65 3.87 7.39
N ARG A 105 3.45 4.46 7.47
CA ARG A 105 2.90 5.38 6.45
C ARG A 105 2.48 6.69 7.09
N GLY A 106 2.83 7.80 6.48
CA GLY A 106 2.44 9.13 6.93
C GLY A 106 2.54 10.18 5.84
N LYS A 107 2.20 11.40 6.23
CA LYS A 107 2.29 12.57 5.35
C LYS A 107 3.30 13.56 5.91
N LEU A 108 4.15 14.09 5.03
CA LEU A 108 5.00 15.24 5.27
C LEU A 108 4.22 16.48 4.80
N ASN A 109 4.01 17.44 5.70
CA ASN A 109 3.33 18.70 5.36
C ASN A 109 4.32 19.85 5.48
N ASP A 110 4.44 20.65 4.42
CA ASP A 110 5.21 21.90 4.43
C ASP A 110 4.47 22.98 3.62
N GLY A 111 3.93 23.99 4.31
CA GLY A 111 3.04 24.96 3.70
C GLY A 111 1.83 24.31 3.01
N LYS A 112 1.77 24.42 1.68
CA LYS A 112 0.72 23.79 0.84
C LYS A 112 1.12 22.41 0.31
N PHE A 113 2.38 22.03 0.45
CA PHE A 113 2.87 20.74 -0.01
C PHE A 113 2.45 19.64 0.97
N VAL A 114 1.98 18.53 0.40
CA VAL A 114 1.67 17.30 1.13
C VAL A 114 2.34 16.15 0.39
N GLY A 115 3.36 15.56 1.02
CA GLY A 115 4.12 14.44 0.48
C GLY A 115 3.82 13.13 1.19
N ASP A 116 3.80 12.04 0.44
CA ASP A 116 3.76 10.68 0.99
C ASP A 116 5.10 10.30 1.62
N VAL A 117 5.04 9.62 2.76
CA VAL A 117 6.18 8.96 3.40
C VAL A 117 5.79 7.53 3.73
N VAL A 118 6.45 6.56 3.12
CA VAL A 118 6.19 5.14 3.30
C VAL A 118 7.52 4.45 3.56
N LEU A 119 7.65 3.82 4.72
CA LEU A 119 8.88 3.14 5.15
C LEU A 119 8.53 1.71 5.56
N THR A 120 9.19 0.73 4.96
CA THR A 120 9.14 -0.67 5.39
C THR A 120 10.39 -0.98 6.16
N PHE A 121 10.24 -1.56 7.35
CA PHE A 121 11.31 -2.12 8.15
C PHE A 121 11.19 -3.64 8.16
N ASN A 122 12.30 -4.34 7.94
CA ASN A 122 12.38 -5.79 8.04
C ASN A 122 13.76 -6.20 8.57
N GLU A 123 13.80 -6.78 9.77
CA GLU A 123 15.02 -7.35 10.40
C GLU A 123 16.25 -6.42 10.39
N GLY A 124 16.05 -5.10 10.60
CA GLY A 124 17.14 -4.12 10.64
C GLY A 124 17.40 -3.36 9.33
N TYR A 125 16.78 -3.79 8.23
CA TYR A 125 16.84 -3.12 6.93
C TYR A 125 15.62 -2.26 6.70
N VAL A 126 15.81 -1.17 5.96
CA VAL A 126 14.72 -0.29 5.55
C VAL A 126 14.72 -0.09 4.05
N SER A 127 13.52 -0.14 3.48
CA SER A 127 13.26 0.43 2.17
C SER A 127 12.12 1.44 2.29
N GLY A 128 12.20 2.56 1.56
CA GLY A 128 11.32 3.69 1.79
C GLY A 128 11.16 4.61 0.58
N LEU A 129 10.06 5.34 0.54
CA LEU A 129 9.79 6.40 -0.43
C LEU A 129 9.29 7.63 0.32
N ILE A 130 9.92 8.78 0.06
CA ILE A 130 9.67 10.05 0.74
C ILE A 130 9.49 11.13 -0.32
N TYR A 131 8.32 11.75 -0.36
CA TYR A 131 8.09 12.96 -1.14
C TYR A 131 8.29 14.17 -0.24
N SER A 132 9.24 15.03 -0.61
CA SER A 132 9.47 16.33 0.03
C SER A 132 9.17 17.46 -0.96
N PRO A 133 9.07 18.72 -0.50
CA PRO A 133 8.84 19.86 -1.41
C PRO A 133 9.89 20.02 -2.50
N ASP A 134 11.12 19.60 -2.22
CA ASP A 134 12.28 19.86 -3.08
C ASP A 134 12.70 18.66 -3.94
N ALA A 135 12.47 17.45 -3.44
CA ALA A 135 12.90 16.23 -4.09
C ALA A 135 12.11 15.00 -3.65
N VAL A 136 12.20 13.94 -4.45
CA VAL A 136 11.78 12.59 -4.06
C VAL A 136 13.01 11.84 -3.57
N TYR A 137 12.88 11.23 -2.40
CA TYR A 137 13.93 10.40 -1.82
C TYR A 137 13.49 8.94 -1.75
N GLU A 138 14.42 8.04 -2.02
CA GLU A 138 14.29 6.62 -1.75
C GLU A 138 15.26 6.22 -0.64
N ILE A 139 14.82 5.32 0.24
CA ILE A 139 15.71 4.58 1.12
C ILE A 139 15.80 3.16 0.56
N ALA A 140 17.00 2.66 0.36
CA ALA A 140 17.22 1.30 -0.10
C ALA A 140 18.34 0.60 0.67
N PRO A 141 18.20 -0.71 0.97
CA PRO A 141 19.29 -1.48 1.51
C PRO A 141 20.36 -1.73 0.44
N LYS A 142 21.63 -1.73 0.86
CA LYS A 142 22.79 -2.05 0.01
C LYS A 142 23.88 -2.71 0.82
N GLY A 143 24.02 -4.03 0.66
CA GLY A 143 24.86 -4.81 1.56
C GLY A 143 24.29 -4.74 2.98
N GLN A 144 25.12 -4.40 3.96
CA GLN A 144 24.71 -4.22 5.36
C GLN A 144 24.26 -2.80 5.70
N LYS A 145 24.20 -1.90 4.71
CA LYS A 145 23.93 -0.47 4.89
C LYS A 145 22.52 -0.11 4.43
N ASN A 146 21.99 0.98 4.95
CA ASN A 146 20.81 1.64 4.42
C ASN A 146 21.27 2.95 3.76
N ILE A 147 20.82 3.21 2.54
CA ILE A 147 21.23 4.37 1.76
C ILE A 147 20.01 5.26 1.53
N LEU A 148 20.13 6.55 1.89
CA LEU A 148 19.20 7.60 1.46
C LEU A 148 19.67 8.11 0.09
N ILE A 149 18.74 8.20 -0.86
CA ILE A 149 19.01 8.49 -2.27
C ILE A 149 18.11 9.65 -2.68
N GLU A 150 18.69 10.73 -3.18
CA GLU A 150 17.93 11.77 -3.87
C GLU A 150 17.72 11.37 -5.33
N LEU A 151 16.47 11.34 -5.77
CA LEU A 151 16.10 10.85 -7.10
C LEU A 151 15.78 11.98 -8.07
N ASP A 152 16.35 11.90 -9.26
CA ASP A 152 15.87 12.63 -10.43
C ASP A 152 14.95 11.72 -11.25
N GLN A 153 13.65 12.01 -11.16
CA GLN A 153 12.60 11.22 -11.80
C GLN A 153 12.71 11.19 -13.34
N SER A 154 13.43 12.13 -13.95
CA SER A 154 13.66 12.16 -15.40
C SER A 154 14.72 11.15 -15.87
N LEU A 155 15.57 10.65 -14.96
CA LEU A 155 16.62 9.69 -15.26
C LEU A 155 16.13 8.24 -15.29
N PHE A 156 14.91 7.96 -14.82
CA PHE A 156 14.34 6.63 -14.92
C PHE A 156 14.05 6.28 -16.39
N PRO A 157 14.48 5.09 -16.86
CA PRO A 157 14.01 4.57 -18.13
C PRO A 157 12.49 4.49 -18.18
N PRO A 158 11.87 4.58 -19.38
CA PRO A 158 10.47 4.26 -19.53
C PRO A 158 10.21 2.78 -19.17
N CYS A 159 8.93 2.43 -19.01
CA CYS A 159 8.55 1.02 -19.03
C CYS A 159 8.93 0.42 -20.40
N GLY A 160 9.28 -0.87 -20.42
CA GLY A 160 9.60 -1.64 -21.62
C GLY A 160 8.38 -1.87 -22.53
N GLY A 161 7.22 -1.30 -22.15
CA GLY A 161 5.93 -1.45 -22.78
C GLY A 161 5.06 -2.46 -22.04
N GLU A 162 3.88 -2.68 -22.61
CA GLU A 162 2.93 -3.71 -22.21
C GLU A 162 2.83 -4.75 -23.33
N ILE A 163 2.64 -6.02 -22.96
CA ILE A 163 2.37 -7.07 -23.95
C ILE A 163 0.88 -7.34 -23.98
N GLU A 164 0.23 -6.97 -25.09
CA GLU A 164 -1.08 -7.52 -25.43
C GLU A 164 -0.91 -9.02 -25.70
N GLY A 165 -1.49 -9.87 -24.85
CA GLY A 165 -1.48 -11.31 -25.12
C GLY A 165 -2.21 -11.64 -26.43
N GLU A 166 -1.85 -12.76 -27.08
CA GLU A 166 -2.53 -13.24 -28.29
C GLU A 166 -4.05 -13.31 -28.08
N LYS A 167 -4.83 -12.86 -29.08
CA LYS A 167 -6.31 -12.86 -29.07
C LYS A 167 -6.91 -14.26 -29.20
N THR A 168 -6.07 -15.29 -29.30
CA THR A 168 -6.46 -16.64 -29.68
C THR A 168 -5.98 -17.65 -28.64
N MET A 169 -6.68 -17.76 -27.51
CA MET A 169 -6.85 -19.04 -26.84
C MET A 169 -8.23 -19.07 -26.17
N ALA A 170 -8.98 -20.14 -26.47
CA ALA A 170 -10.32 -20.37 -25.97
C ALA A 170 -10.34 -20.39 -24.43
N GLU A 171 -11.37 -19.73 -23.88
CA GLU A 171 -11.73 -19.74 -22.47
C GLU A 171 -11.60 -21.14 -21.87
N ARG A 172 -10.66 -21.31 -20.95
CA ARG A 172 -10.76 -22.32 -19.90
C ARG A 172 -10.50 -21.69 -18.55
N VAL A 173 -11.48 -20.91 -18.11
CA VAL A 173 -11.85 -20.88 -16.70
C VAL A 173 -13.37 -20.96 -16.65
N THR A 174 -13.90 -22.18 -16.51
CA THR A 174 -15.23 -22.32 -15.91
C THR A 174 -15.12 -21.76 -14.50
N ALA A 175 -15.64 -20.55 -14.28
CA ALA A 175 -15.88 -20.05 -12.94
C ALA A 175 -16.71 -21.12 -12.20
N PRO A 176 -16.28 -21.60 -11.03
CA PRO A 176 -17.14 -22.46 -10.23
C PRO A 176 -18.42 -21.69 -9.93
N SER A 177 -19.57 -22.24 -10.29
CA SER A 177 -20.85 -21.79 -9.76
C SER A 177 -20.88 -22.16 -8.28
N GLY A 178 -20.39 -21.25 -7.43
CA GLY A 178 -20.34 -21.42 -5.98
C GLY A 178 -19.14 -20.72 -5.36
N ASN A 179 -19.39 -19.51 -4.84
CA ASN A 179 -18.53 -18.68 -4.00
C ASN A 179 -17.24 -18.14 -4.65
N THR A 180 -17.27 -16.85 -4.98
CA THR A 180 -16.18 -16.05 -5.56
C THR A 180 -15.40 -15.32 -4.47
N ASP A 181 -14.09 -15.13 -4.67
CA ASP A 181 -13.30 -14.19 -3.85
C ASP A 181 -13.92 -12.77 -3.91
N SER A 182 -13.82 -12.00 -2.82
CA SER A 182 -14.37 -10.65 -2.68
C SER A 182 -13.62 -9.59 -3.49
N GLY A 183 -12.40 -9.90 -3.94
CA GLY A 183 -11.55 -8.94 -4.64
C GLY A 183 -10.97 -7.84 -3.75
N ASP A 184 -11.17 -7.90 -2.43
CA ASP A 184 -10.62 -6.89 -1.52
C ASP A 184 -9.12 -7.06 -1.26
N ARG A 185 -8.60 -8.26 -1.52
CA ARG A 185 -7.17 -8.56 -1.47
C ARG A 185 -6.76 -9.25 -2.75
N ILE A 186 -5.65 -8.79 -3.32
CA ILE A 186 -4.98 -9.46 -4.44
C ILE A 186 -3.66 -10.00 -3.92
N ASP A 187 -3.47 -11.31 -4.03
CA ASP A 187 -2.27 -11.97 -3.54
C ASP A 187 -1.14 -11.90 -4.57
N VAL A 188 0.03 -11.43 -4.15
CA VAL A 188 1.18 -11.20 -5.02
C VAL A 188 2.38 -12.01 -4.52
N LEU A 189 2.89 -12.88 -5.38
CA LEU A 189 4.19 -13.51 -5.21
C LEU A 189 5.24 -12.64 -5.88
N VAL A 190 6.29 -12.27 -5.15
CA VAL A 190 7.44 -11.58 -5.70
C VAL A 190 8.61 -12.55 -5.77
N LEU A 191 9.17 -12.74 -6.95
CA LEU A 191 10.43 -13.45 -7.13
C LEU A 191 11.56 -12.44 -7.28
N TYR A 192 12.78 -12.80 -6.87
CA TYR A 192 13.96 -11.98 -7.14
C TYR A 192 15.11 -12.84 -7.63
N THR A 193 15.90 -12.31 -8.56
CA THR A 193 17.03 -13.04 -9.14
C THR A 193 18.24 -13.08 -8.19
N ALA A 194 19.22 -13.94 -8.51
CA ALA A 194 20.49 -13.97 -7.80
C ALA A 194 21.26 -12.64 -7.88
N ALA A 195 21.11 -11.88 -8.97
CA ALA A 195 21.73 -10.57 -9.13
C ALA A 195 21.05 -9.50 -8.25
N VAL A 196 19.72 -9.54 -8.12
CA VAL A 196 19.01 -8.70 -7.13
C VAL A 196 19.45 -9.02 -5.72
N ARG A 197 19.50 -10.31 -5.33
CA ARG A 197 20.00 -10.72 -4.01
C ARG A 197 21.41 -10.18 -3.73
N THR A 198 22.31 -10.31 -4.70
CA THR A 198 23.70 -9.86 -4.57
C THR A 198 23.80 -8.34 -4.44
N SER A 199 23.09 -7.60 -5.29
CA SER A 199 23.13 -6.14 -5.30
C SER A 199 22.45 -5.50 -4.09
N ALA A 200 21.34 -6.08 -3.61
CA ALA A 200 20.66 -5.63 -2.40
C ALA A 200 21.45 -5.97 -1.12
N GLY A 201 22.19 -7.08 -1.12
CA GLY A 201 23.05 -7.50 -0.01
C GLY A 201 22.63 -8.79 0.69
N GLY A 202 21.58 -9.47 0.22
CA GLY A 202 21.05 -10.68 0.82
C GLY A 202 19.55 -10.85 0.59
N ASP A 203 19.00 -11.96 1.07
CA ASP A 203 17.59 -12.31 0.93
C ASP A 203 16.70 -11.34 1.71
N THR A 204 17.02 -11.05 2.97
CA THR A 204 16.26 -10.09 3.81
C THR A 204 16.15 -8.72 3.13
N GLN A 205 17.21 -8.21 2.52
CA GLN A 205 17.22 -6.93 1.82
C GLN A 205 16.32 -6.96 0.57
N ALA A 206 16.40 -8.02 -0.23
CA ALA A 206 15.53 -8.20 -1.40
C ALA A 206 14.05 -8.30 -1.01
N GLN A 207 13.76 -9.05 0.06
CA GLN A 207 12.41 -9.16 0.64
C GLN A 207 11.90 -7.82 1.20
N THR A 208 12.80 -7.01 1.79
CA THR A 208 12.46 -5.65 2.26
C THR A 208 12.04 -4.75 1.10
N ILE A 209 12.75 -4.81 -0.03
CA ILE A 209 12.41 -4.07 -1.25
C ILE A 209 11.05 -4.54 -1.80
N ALA A 210 10.82 -5.85 -1.89
CA ALA A 210 9.54 -6.41 -2.34
C ALA A 210 8.37 -5.94 -1.46
N GLN A 211 8.52 -6.01 -0.14
CA GLN A 211 7.51 -5.56 0.80
C GLN A 211 7.26 -4.04 0.72
N GLN A 212 8.31 -3.24 0.48
CA GLN A 212 8.15 -1.81 0.24
C GLN A 212 7.45 -1.50 -1.08
N ALA A 213 7.69 -2.27 -2.14
CA ALA A 213 6.99 -2.10 -3.41
C ALA A 213 5.48 -2.36 -3.27
N ILE A 214 5.11 -3.41 -2.52
CA ILE A 214 3.73 -3.69 -2.08
C ILE A 214 3.19 -2.52 -1.24
N ALA A 215 3.98 -2.00 -0.32
CA ALA A 215 3.57 -0.90 0.55
C ALA A 215 3.29 0.40 -0.21
N ALA A 216 4.13 0.72 -1.21
CA ALA A 216 4.00 1.87 -2.09
C ALA A 216 2.79 1.72 -3.04
N THR A 217 2.56 0.51 -3.56
CA THR A 217 1.36 0.19 -4.36
C THR A 217 0.08 0.42 -3.56
N ASN A 218 0.02 -0.11 -2.34
CA ASN A 218 -1.11 0.10 -1.44
C ASN A 218 -1.29 1.57 -1.06
N THR A 219 -0.21 2.35 -0.95
CA THR A 219 -0.28 3.80 -0.75
C THR A 219 -0.90 4.49 -1.96
N ALA A 220 -0.53 4.10 -3.17
CA ALA A 220 -1.18 4.59 -4.39
C ALA A 220 -2.67 4.23 -4.45
N TYR A 221 -3.05 3.02 -4.01
CA TYR A 221 -4.46 2.62 -3.93
C TYR A 221 -5.26 3.43 -2.92
N ILE A 222 -4.68 3.65 -1.73
CA ILE A 222 -5.24 4.51 -0.68
C ILE A 222 -5.49 5.91 -1.23
N ASN A 223 -4.46 6.53 -1.79
CA ASN A 223 -4.48 7.88 -2.32
C ASN A 223 -5.48 8.03 -3.48
N SER A 224 -5.81 6.94 -4.18
CA SER A 224 -6.69 6.94 -5.37
C SER A 224 -8.08 6.37 -5.12
N LYS A 225 -8.41 6.04 -3.87
CA LYS A 225 -9.70 5.42 -3.48
C LYS A 225 -10.00 4.11 -4.22
N ILE A 226 -8.95 3.33 -4.48
CA ILE A 226 -9.08 1.95 -4.96
C ILE A 226 -9.47 1.07 -3.77
N ARG A 227 -10.45 0.18 -3.94
CA ARG A 227 -11.03 -0.61 -2.85
C ARG A 227 -10.08 -1.70 -2.35
N GLN A 228 -9.44 -2.40 -3.27
CA GLN A 228 -8.60 -3.56 -2.98
C GLN A 228 -7.23 -3.16 -2.41
N ARG A 229 -6.55 -4.09 -1.74
CA ARG A 229 -5.13 -3.98 -1.40
C ARG A 229 -4.36 -5.17 -1.96
N VAL A 230 -3.12 -4.96 -2.38
CA VAL A 230 -2.22 -6.06 -2.70
C VAL A 230 -1.56 -6.60 -1.42
N ARG A 231 -1.34 -7.90 -1.34
CA ARG A 231 -0.67 -8.56 -0.23
C ARG A 231 0.50 -9.38 -0.74
N LEU A 232 1.66 -9.25 -0.09
CA LEU A 232 2.80 -10.13 -0.35
C LEU A 232 2.53 -11.50 0.28
N VAL A 233 2.39 -12.54 -0.54
CA VAL A 233 2.25 -13.93 -0.06
C VAL A 233 3.55 -14.72 -0.09
N GLY A 234 4.56 -14.21 -0.79
CA GLY A 234 5.91 -14.72 -0.78
C GLY A 234 6.89 -13.75 -1.44
N ALA A 235 8.11 -13.70 -0.94
CA ALA A 235 9.24 -13.02 -1.57
C ALA A 235 10.43 -13.98 -1.62
N GLU A 236 10.71 -14.56 -2.79
CA GLU A 236 11.56 -15.75 -2.91
C GLU A 236 12.63 -15.62 -4.01
N LEU A 237 13.80 -16.21 -3.76
CA LEU A 237 14.85 -16.34 -4.76
C LEU A 237 14.39 -17.29 -5.87
N THR A 238 14.51 -16.85 -7.12
CA THR A 238 14.30 -17.71 -8.29
C THR A 238 15.62 -18.19 -8.90
N ALA A 239 15.58 -19.36 -9.55
CA ALA A 239 16.66 -19.89 -10.37
C ALA A 239 16.69 -19.29 -11.79
N LEU A 240 15.69 -18.48 -12.15
CA LEU A 240 15.68 -17.76 -13.43
C LEU A 240 16.85 -16.77 -13.51
N ASN A 241 17.53 -16.80 -14.65
CA ASN A 241 18.64 -15.90 -14.93
C ASN A 241 18.16 -14.68 -15.71
N GLU A 242 18.76 -13.54 -15.41
CA GLU A 242 18.57 -12.32 -16.18
C GLU A 242 19.17 -12.50 -17.58
N THR A 243 18.40 -12.12 -18.60
CA THR A 243 18.81 -12.17 -20.00
C THR A 243 19.20 -10.78 -20.51
N GLY A 244 18.91 -9.73 -19.74
CA GLY A 244 19.05 -8.34 -20.15
C GLY A 244 17.89 -7.86 -21.05
N THR A 245 16.94 -8.73 -21.36
CA THR A 245 15.77 -8.43 -22.19
C THR A 245 14.49 -8.72 -21.40
N PHE A 246 13.75 -7.66 -21.05
CA PHE A 246 12.55 -7.74 -20.20
C PHE A 246 11.46 -8.64 -20.79
N SER A 247 11.20 -8.59 -22.11
CA SER A 247 10.18 -9.43 -22.76
C SER A 247 10.50 -10.93 -22.69
N THR A 248 11.78 -11.28 -22.85
CA THR A 248 12.28 -12.65 -22.70
C THR A 248 12.18 -13.10 -21.24
N GLU A 249 12.58 -12.24 -20.30
CA GLU A 249 12.45 -12.52 -18.85
C GLU A 249 10.99 -12.74 -18.45
N LEU A 250 10.07 -11.91 -18.92
CA LEU A 250 8.63 -12.06 -18.66
C LEU A 250 8.06 -13.35 -19.27
N SER A 251 8.49 -13.70 -20.48
CA SER A 251 8.07 -14.95 -21.13
C SER A 251 8.61 -16.18 -20.40
N ASN A 252 9.87 -16.14 -19.96
CA ASN A 252 10.51 -17.20 -19.17
C ASN A 252 9.84 -17.34 -17.79
N LEU A 253 9.56 -16.23 -17.11
CA LEU A 253 8.86 -16.21 -15.83
C LEU A 253 7.47 -16.87 -15.93
N ARG A 254 6.69 -16.51 -16.95
CA ARG A 254 5.37 -17.10 -17.20
C ARG A 254 5.45 -18.60 -17.50
N ALA A 255 6.47 -19.02 -18.24
CA ALA A 255 6.63 -20.41 -18.67
C ALA A 255 7.30 -21.32 -17.62
N ASP A 256 7.93 -20.76 -16.59
CA ASP A 256 8.68 -21.52 -15.59
C ASP A 256 7.75 -22.33 -14.67
N THR A 257 7.92 -23.65 -14.72
CA THR A 257 7.08 -24.58 -13.94
C THR A 257 7.30 -24.46 -12.44
N THR A 258 8.50 -24.06 -12.00
CA THR A 258 8.79 -23.85 -10.58
C THR A 258 8.03 -22.65 -10.04
N THR A 259 8.06 -21.54 -10.79
CA THR A 259 7.25 -20.35 -10.54
C THR A 259 5.77 -20.68 -10.50
N GLY A 260 5.27 -21.45 -11.48
CA GLY A 260 3.88 -21.92 -11.49
C GLY A 260 3.51 -22.71 -10.23
N ALA A 261 4.35 -23.67 -9.83
CA ALA A 261 4.12 -24.46 -8.62
C ALA A 261 4.14 -23.62 -7.33
N ARG A 262 5.03 -22.62 -7.22
CA ARG A 262 5.05 -21.68 -6.09
C ARG A 262 3.81 -20.79 -6.07
N ARG A 263 3.41 -20.26 -7.23
CA ARG A 263 2.17 -19.48 -7.40
C ARG A 263 0.95 -20.26 -6.92
N ASP A 264 0.84 -21.53 -7.30
CA ASP A 264 -0.27 -22.41 -6.91
C ASP A 264 -0.25 -22.78 -5.41
N ALA A 265 0.95 -22.98 -4.85
CA ALA A 265 1.13 -23.32 -3.44
C ALA A 265 0.78 -22.14 -2.51
N LEU A 266 1.13 -20.92 -2.92
CA LEU A 266 0.89 -19.69 -2.16
C LEU A 266 -0.44 -19.02 -2.49
N LYS A 267 -1.21 -19.56 -3.45
CA LYS A 267 -2.46 -18.98 -3.95
C LYS A 267 -2.27 -17.55 -4.48
N ALA A 268 -1.15 -17.28 -5.14
CA ALA A 268 -0.83 -15.94 -5.61
C ALA A 268 -1.57 -15.61 -6.91
N ASP A 269 -2.42 -14.59 -6.87
CA ASP A 269 -3.17 -14.10 -8.03
C ASP A 269 -2.26 -13.48 -9.08
N LEU A 270 -1.23 -12.75 -8.65
CA LEU A 270 -0.24 -12.12 -9.53
C LEU A 270 1.18 -12.53 -9.14
N VAL A 271 2.09 -12.50 -10.12
CA VAL A 271 3.52 -12.76 -9.91
C VAL A 271 4.35 -11.64 -10.53
N ASP A 272 5.24 -11.06 -9.75
CA ASP A 272 6.27 -10.13 -10.26
C ASP A 272 7.66 -10.73 -10.04
N MET A 273 8.59 -10.50 -10.96
CA MET A 273 10.01 -10.79 -10.75
C MET A 273 10.84 -9.51 -10.72
N LEU A 274 11.55 -9.30 -9.62
CA LEU A 274 12.57 -8.26 -9.51
C LEU A 274 13.84 -8.72 -10.24
N THR A 275 14.28 -7.90 -11.20
CA THR A 275 15.52 -8.03 -11.97
C THR A 275 16.46 -6.87 -11.67
N ASN A 276 17.77 -7.06 -11.80
CA ASN A 276 18.79 -6.01 -11.68
C ASN A 276 19.14 -5.40 -13.04
N SER A 277 18.45 -5.79 -14.12
CA SER A 277 18.52 -5.14 -15.42
C SER A 277 18.15 -3.65 -15.33
N THR A 278 18.84 -2.83 -16.11
CA THR A 278 18.63 -1.37 -16.20
C THR A 278 18.12 -0.93 -17.58
N ALA A 279 17.81 -1.88 -18.47
CA ALA A 279 17.40 -1.60 -19.85
C ALA A 279 16.01 -0.93 -19.96
N ALA A 280 15.15 -1.19 -18.98
CA ALA A 280 13.83 -0.59 -18.81
C ALA A 280 13.48 -0.59 -17.31
N CYS A 281 12.38 0.05 -16.91
CA CYS A 281 11.93 -0.01 -15.53
C CYS A 281 10.99 -1.19 -15.21
N GLY A 282 10.37 -1.79 -16.22
CA GLY A 282 9.49 -2.94 -16.05
C GLY A 282 8.84 -3.37 -17.35
N ILE A 283 8.13 -4.50 -17.32
CA ILE A 283 7.21 -4.96 -18.36
C ILE A 283 6.12 -5.82 -17.70
N GLY A 284 4.89 -5.71 -18.19
CA GLY A 284 3.77 -6.50 -17.73
C GLY A 284 2.87 -6.93 -18.88
N TYR A 285 2.14 -8.03 -18.68
CA TYR A 285 1.02 -8.33 -19.57
C TYR A 285 -0.16 -7.41 -19.27
N LEU A 286 -0.76 -6.85 -20.32
CA LEU A 286 -2.03 -6.15 -20.20
C LEU A 286 -3.16 -7.18 -20.05
N MET A 287 -4.06 -6.97 -19.08
CA MET A 287 -5.18 -7.88 -18.82
C MET A 287 -5.98 -8.19 -20.09
N GLY A 288 -6.22 -7.19 -20.95
CA GLY A 288 -7.07 -7.30 -22.15
C GLY A 288 -8.54 -7.20 -21.79
N SER A 289 -9.38 -8.15 -22.20
CA SER A 289 -10.81 -8.15 -21.85
C SER A 289 -11.08 -8.86 -20.52
N LEU A 290 -12.16 -8.48 -19.83
CA LEU A 290 -12.67 -9.28 -18.70
C LEU A 290 -13.12 -10.68 -19.15
N PRO A 291 -12.99 -11.73 -18.31
CA PRO A 291 -12.40 -11.72 -16.95
C PRO A 291 -10.86 -11.75 -16.94
N GLY A 292 -10.20 -11.60 -18.08
CA GLY A 292 -8.76 -11.73 -18.22
C GLY A 292 -8.32 -13.20 -18.26
N SER A 293 -7.01 -13.42 -18.28
CA SER A 293 -6.41 -14.76 -18.19
C SER A 293 -5.36 -14.78 -17.07
N PRO A 294 -5.33 -15.82 -16.22
CA PRO A 294 -4.27 -16.00 -15.24
C PRO A 294 -2.85 -16.00 -15.84
N ASP A 295 -2.71 -16.35 -17.13
CA ASP A 295 -1.45 -16.31 -17.87
C ASP A 295 -0.95 -14.88 -18.15
N ARG A 296 -1.80 -13.88 -17.92
CA ARG A 296 -1.48 -12.45 -17.99
C ARG A 296 -1.23 -11.85 -16.60
N GLY A 297 -1.27 -12.65 -15.54
CA GLY A 297 -0.97 -12.21 -14.17
C GLY A 297 0.53 -12.23 -13.84
N PHE A 298 1.37 -11.76 -14.77
CA PHE A 298 2.83 -11.75 -14.62
C PHE A 298 3.42 -10.40 -15.02
N SER A 299 4.47 -10.00 -14.31
CA SER A 299 5.31 -8.83 -14.60
C SER A 299 6.78 -9.07 -14.25
N VAL A 300 7.67 -8.24 -14.81
CA VAL A 300 9.08 -8.16 -14.43
C VAL A 300 9.39 -6.69 -14.16
N THR A 301 9.98 -6.39 -13.01
CA THR A 301 10.26 -5.02 -12.57
C THR A 301 11.75 -4.84 -12.27
N ALA A 302 12.36 -3.75 -12.75
CA ALA A 302 13.73 -3.41 -12.36
C ALA A 302 13.77 -3.03 -10.88
N ARG A 303 14.66 -3.66 -10.10
CA ARG A 303 14.84 -3.40 -8.66
C ARG A 303 15.03 -1.91 -8.35
N THR A 304 15.80 -1.20 -9.19
CA THR A 304 16.08 0.24 -9.04
C THR A 304 14.87 1.14 -9.33
N CYS A 305 13.86 0.63 -10.04
CA CYS A 305 12.64 1.37 -10.39
C CYS A 305 11.42 0.94 -9.58
N ALA A 306 11.48 -0.21 -8.89
CA ALA A 306 10.35 -0.83 -8.20
C ALA A 306 9.67 0.12 -7.22
N VAL A 307 10.46 0.77 -6.36
CA VAL A 307 9.98 1.69 -5.31
C VAL A 307 10.08 3.15 -5.77
N GLY A 308 11.28 3.64 -6.07
CA GLY A 308 11.54 5.06 -6.37
C GLY A 308 10.80 5.64 -7.58
N ASN A 309 10.46 4.80 -8.57
CA ASN A 309 9.69 5.18 -9.76
C ASN A 309 8.28 4.57 -9.77
N LEU A 310 7.86 3.89 -8.69
CA LEU A 310 6.59 3.16 -8.59
C LEU A 310 6.36 2.16 -9.74
N SER A 311 7.43 1.58 -10.30
CA SER A 311 7.29 0.72 -11.48
C SER A 311 6.64 -0.62 -11.15
N PHE A 312 6.84 -1.13 -9.92
CA PHE A 312 6.12 -2.33 -9.48
C PHE A 312 4.60 -2.11 -9.47
N ALA A 313 4.14 -0.96 -8.94
CA ALA A 313 2.73 -0.60 -8.95
C ALA A 313 2.20 -0.42 -10.38
N HIS A 314 3.03 0.11 -11.28
CA HIS A 314 2.73 0.31 -12.69
C HIS A 314 2.49 -1.04 -13.40
N GLU A 315 3.41 -2.00 -13.25
CA GLU A 315 3.27 -3.30 -13.93
C GLU A 315 2.06 -4.09 -13.41
N LEU A 316 1.81 -4.06 -12.09
CA LEU A 316 0.58 -4.60 -11.53
C LEU A 316 -0.67 -3.91 -12.09
N GLY A 317 -0.59 -2.60 -12.36
CA GLY A 317 -1.63 -1.85 -13.06
C GLY A 317 -1.99 -2.44 -14.42
N HIS A 318 -1.02 -2.83 -15.23
CA HIS A 318 -1.26 -3.51 -16.51
C HIS A 318 -1.96 -4.86 -16.33
N ASN A 319 -1.50 -5.67 -15.38
CA ASN A 319 -2.15 -6.95 -15.07
C ASN A 319 -3.62 -6.76 -14.61
N MET A 320 -3.97 -5.57 -14.09
CA MET A 320 -5.30 -5.17 -13.63
C MET A 320 -6.00 -4.18 -14.59
N GLY A 321 -5.65 -4.26 -15.88
CA GLY A 321 -6.38 -3.63 -16.98
C GLY A 321 -6.15 -2.14 -17.16
N SER A 322 -5.16 -1.57 -16.46
CA SER A 322 -4.75 -0.19 -16.65
C SER A 322 -3.75 -0.06 -17.79
N GLN A 323 -3.88 1.02 -18.55
CA GLN A 323 -2.98 1.41 -19.62
C GLN A 323 -2.29 2.73 -19.25
N HIS A 324 -1.19 3.03 -19.95
CA HIS A 324 -0.50 4.31 -19.98
C HIS A 324 -1.44 5.50 -20.24
N ASN A 325 -0.93 6.72 -20.26
CA ASN A 325 -1.70 7.82 -20.83
C ASN A 325 -1.88 7.59 -22.36
N PRO A 326 -2.95 8.12 -22.99
CA PRO A 326 -3.29 7.79 -24.38
C PRO A 326 -2.22 8.12 -25.43
N GLU A 327 -1.30 9.04 -25.11
CA GLU A 327 -0.16 9.39 -25.95
C GLU A 327 0.90 8.27 -26.04
N ASN A 328 0.93 7.36 -25.05
CA ASN A 328 1.99 6.35 -24.91
C ASN A 328 1.46 4.91 -24.78
N GLY A 329 0.15 4.69 -24.91
CA GLY A 329 -0.44 3.35 -24.83
C GLY A 329 -1.77 3.26 -25.55
N SER A 330 -2.17 2.04 -25.91
CA SER A 330 -3.42 1.76 -26.64
C SER A 330 -4.07 0.45 -26.15
N GLY A 331 -5.26 0.13 -26.63
CA GLY A 331 -5.92 -1.14 -26.27
C GLY A 331 -6.21 -1.36 -24.77
N PRO A 332 -6.63 -0.34 -23.99
CA PRO A 332 -6.92 -0.53 -22.57
C PRO A 332 -8.08 -1.53 -22.36
N THR A 333 -8.14 -2.15 -21.18
CA THR A 333 -9.25 -3.06 -20.82
C THR A 333 -10.61 -2.37 -20.84
N PHE A 334 -10.65 -1.10 -20.45
CA PHE A 334 -11.83 -0.25 -20.58
C PHE A 334 -11.46 1.05 -21.30
N PRO A 335 -12.40 1.69 -22.03
CA PRO A 335 -12.11 2.90 -22.80
C PRO A 335 -11.54 4.08 -21.99
N TYR A 336 -11.72 4.09 -20.68
CA TYR A 336 -11.25 5.13 -19.76
C TYR A 336 -10.00 4.74 -18.96
N ALA A 337 -9.49 3.51 -19.10
CA ALA A 337 -8.46 2.95 -18.20
C ALA A 337 -7.04 3.44 -18.54
N PHE A 338 -6.86 4.75 -18.67
CA PHE A 338 -5.58 5.39 -19.00
C PHE A 338 -5.01 6.21 -17.84
N GLY A 339 -3.68 6.29 -17.79
CA GLY A 339 -2.94 7.20 -16.92
C GLY A 339 -3.22 8.68 -17.21
N HIS A 340 -2.87 9.54 -16.25
CA HIS A 340 -3.02 10.98 -16.35
C HIS A 340 -1.76 11.74 -15.91
N TYR A 341 -1.64 12.97 -16.39
CA TYR A 341 -0.57 13.88 -16.02
C TYR A 341 -1.09 15.31 -16.09
N VAL A 342 -0.41 16.19 -15.35
CA VAL A 342 -0.52 17.64 -15.45
C VAL A 342 0.89 18.16 -15.64
N ASN A 343 1.16 18.72 -16.82
CA ASN A 343 2.48 19.19 -17.20
C ASN A 343 3.01 20.25 -16.20
N GLY A 344 4.25 20.08 -15.73
CA GLY A 344 4.85 20.95 -14.72
C GLY A 344 4.41 20.66 -13.28
N VAL A 345 3.53 19.67 -13.06
CA VAL A 345 2.99 19.37 -11.72
C VAL A 345 3.22 17.91 -11.34
N PHE A 346 2.54 16.96 -11.98
CA PHE A 346 2.65 15.54 -11.63
C PHE A 346 2.22 14.62 -12.77
N ARG A 347 2.56 13.34 -12.63
CA ARG A 347 1.99 12.24 -13.43
C ARG A 347 1.57 11.10 -12.51
N THR A 348 0.47 10.43 -12.86
CA THR A 348 -0.02 9.25 -12.12
C THR A 348 0.84 8.03 -12.39
N VAL A 349 0.70 6.98 -11.58
CA VAL A 349 1.46 5.73 -11.66
C VAL A 349 1.58 5.20 -13.10
N MET A 350 0.47 5.13 -13.84
CA MET A 350 0.46 4.59 -15.21
C MET A 350 1.01 5.55 -16.28
N SER A 351 1.18 6.84 -15.98
CA SER A 351 1.57 7.81 -17.01
C SER A 351 3.09 7.87 -17.20
N TYR A 352 3.51 8.07 -18.44
CA TYR A 352 4.90 8.36 -18.79
C TYR A 352 5.25 9.81 -18.48
N SER A 353 6.54 10.13 -18.50
CA SER A 353 7.05 11.50 -18.37
C SER A 353 6.86 12.29 -19.65
N ASP A 354 6.89 11.65 -20.81
CA ASP A 354 6.34 12.20 -22.04
C ASP A 354 4.79 12.23 -21.94
N PRO A 355 4.09 13.31 -22.31
CA PRO A 355 4.57 14.54 -22.95
C PRO A 355 4.75 15.72 -21.98
N CYS A 356 5.11 15.50 -20.71
CA CYS A 356 5.36 16.58 -19.76
C CYS A 356 6.66 17.36 -20.09
N THR A 357 6.58 18.31 -21.02
CA THR A 357 7.72 19.15 -21.44
C THR A 357 8.31 20.01 -20.32
N SER A 358 7.54 20.29 -19.28
CA SER A 358 7.97 21.07 -18.10
C SER A 358 8.33 20.17 -16.91
N GLY A 359 8.45 18.86 -17.14
CA GLY A 359 8.66 17.86 -16.12
C GLY A 359 7.37 17.52 -15.35
N CYS A 360 7.28 16.29 -14.87
CA CYS A 360 6.19 15.88 -13.98
C CYS A 360 6.65 14.68 -13.13
N THR A 361 6.78 14.93 -11.83
CA THR A 361 7.12 13.88 -10.86
C THR A 361 6.01 12.83 -10.83
N ARG A 362 6.38 11.55 -10.87
CA ARG A 362 5.41 10.49 -10.66
C ARG A 362 5.00 10.48 -9.21
N VAL A 363 3.69 10.50 -8.96
CA VAL A 363 3.14 10.49 -7.61
C VAL A 363 2.44 9.16 -7.34
N ALA A 364 2.31 8.81 -6.05
CA ALA A 364 1.56 7.63 -5.62
C ALA A 364 0.05 7.85 -5.77
N HIS A 365 -0.42 8.05 -7.00
CA HIS A 365 -1.81 8.13 -7.40
C HIS A 365 -1.98 7.41 -8.74
N PHE A 366 -2.97 6.53 -8.83
CA PHE A 366 -3.59 6.14 -10.09
C PHE A 366 -4.57 7.24 -10.52
N SER A 367 -4.86 7.30 -11.82
CA SER A 367 -5.78 8.31 -12.32
C SER A 367 -7.19 8.10 -11.78
N ASN A 368 -7.78 9.18 -11.26
CA ASN A 368 -9.13 9.20 -10.70
C ASN A 368 -9.69 10.64 -10.79
N PRO A 369 -10.78 10.89 -11.55
CA PRO A 369 -11.29 12.24 -11.79
C PRO A 369 -11.84 12.95 -10.56
N VAL A 370 -12.18 12.23 -9.48
CA VAL A 370 -12.72 12.83 -8.25
C VAL A 370 -11.67 13.10 -7.17
N ILE A 371 -10.42 12.70 -7.41
CA ILE A 371 -9.30 12.91 -6.49
C ILE A 371 -8.42 14.04 -7.00
N THR A 372 -7.96 14.89 -6.10
CA THR A 372 -7.04 15.98 -6.43
C THR A 372 -5.67 15.78 -5.82
N TYR A 373 -4.62 16.13 -6.56
CA TYR A 373 -3.26 16.28 -6.06
C TYR A 373 -2.76 17.69 -6.39
N SER A 374 -2.24 18.41 -5.38
CA SER A 374 -1.80 19.81 -5.52
C SER A 374 -2.84 20.75 -6.16
N GLY A 375 -4.12 20.50 -5.91
CA GLY A 375 -5.23 21.31 -6.43
C GLY A 375 -5.74 20.93 -7.82
N TYR A 376 -5.12 19.96 -8.50
CA TYR A 376 -5.55 19.47 -9.81
C TYR A 376 -6.14 18.08 -9.71
N ALA A 377 -7.16 17.76 -10.51
CA ALA A 377 -7.71 16.40 -10.59
C ALA A 377 -6.63 15.41 -11.07
N THR A 378 -6.60 14.21 -10.51
CA THR A 378 -5.65 13.16 -10.93
C THR A 378 -6.17 12.35 -12.10
N GLY A 379 -7.33 12.67 -12.67
CA GLY A 379 -7.91 11.98 -13.82
C GLY A 379 -8.92 12.84 -14.58
N ILE A 380 -9.47 12.27 -15.66
CA ILE A 380 -10.49 12.89 -16.49
C ILE A 380 -11.66 11.92 -16.57
N ASP A 381 -12.86 12.40 -16.28
CA ASP A 381 -14.06 11.56 -16.29
C ASP A 381 -14.25 10.88 -17.65
N ASN A 382 -14.52 9.58 -17.61
CA ASN A 382 -14.68 8.70 -18.77
C ASN A 382 -13.50 8.70 -19.79
N ALA A 383 -12.32 9.18 -19.42
CA ALA A 383 -11.14 9.18 -20.31
C ALA A 383 -9.84 8.75 -19.63
N ARG A 384 -9.64 9.09 -18.35
CA ARG A 384 -8.41 8.77 -17.60
C ARG A 384 -8.77 8.44 -16.15
N ASP A 385 -9.14 7.18 -15.92
CA ASP A 385 -9.64 6.64 -14.65
C ASP A 385 -9.18 5.18 -14.44
N ASN A 386 -7.88 5.01 -14.14
CA ASN A 386 -7.31 3.72 -13.78
C ASN A 386 -7.89 3.19 -12.47
N ALA A 387 -8.27 4.06 -11.52
CA ALA A 387 -8.86 3.64 -10.26
C ALA A 387 -10.15 2.84 -10.46
N ARG A 388 -11.04 3.30 -11.36
CA ARG A 388 -12.22 2.55 -11.77
C ARG A 388 -11.88 1.25 -12.48
N SER A 389 -10.84 1.23 -13.33
CA SER A 389 -10.39 -0.01 -13.99
C SER A 389 -10.01 -1.06 -12.97
N ILE A 390 -9.11 -0.73 -12.05
CA ILE A 390 -8.59 -1.66 -11.03
C ILE A 390 -9.72 -2.17 -10.15
N ASN A 391 -10.65 -1.30 -9.74
CA ASN A 391 -11.82 -1.72 -8.96
C ASN A 391 -12.73 -2.71 -9.70
N ASN A 392 -12.89 -2.56 -11.02
CA ASN A 392 -13.73 -3.42 -11.85
C ASN A 392 -13.07 -4.77 -12.19
N THR A 393 -11.75 -4.85 -12.15
CA THR A 393 -10.99 -6.09 -12.43
C THR A 393 -10.72 -6.90 -11.17
N ALA A 394 -10.83 -6.28 -9.99
CA ALA A 394 -10.53 -6.85 -8.68
C ALA A 394 -11.05 -8.28 -8.49
N ASP A 395 -12.35 -8.50 -8.71
CA ASP A 395 -12.96 -9.81 -8.52
C ASP A 395 -12.40 -10.85 -9.51
N SER A 396 -12.15 -10.47 -10.76
CA SER A 396 -11.59 -11.41 -11.73
C SER A 396 -10.17 -11.82 -11.38
N ILE A 397 -9.35 -10.86 -10.92
CA ILE A 397 -7.95 -11.09 -10.57
C ILE A 397 -7.84 -11.93 -9.30
N ALA A 398 -8.61 -11.63 -8.26
CA ALA A 398 -8.62 -12.41 -7.00
C ALA A 398 -9.08 -13.87 -7.17
N ASN A 399 -9.71 -14.18 -8.30
CA ASN A 399 -10.10 -15.54 -8.65
C ASN A 399 -9.06 -16.26 -9.55
N TYR A 400 -7.91 -15.65 -9.85
CA TYR A 400 -6.84 -16.31 -10.60
C TYR A 400 -6.23 -17.47 -9.82
N ARG A 401 -6.12 -17.38 -8.49
CA ARG A 401 -5.71 -18.48 -7.61
C ARG A 401 -6.58 -18.62 -6.37
N TYR A 402 -7.90 -18.57 -6.56
CA TYR A 402 -8.87 -18.73 -5.48
C TYR A 402 -8.51 -19.89 -4.53
N SER A 403 -8.40 -19.58 -3.25
CA SER A 403 -7.99 -20.51 -2.20
C SER A 403 -9.00 -21.64 -1.95
N GLY A 404 -10.23 -21.49 -2.46
CA GLY A 404 -11.36 -22.36 -2.15
C GLY A 404 -12.11 -21.95 -0.87
N SER A 405 -11.60 -20.96 -0.13
CA SER A 405 -12.22 -20.39 1.05
C SER A 405 -12.66 -18.96 0.79
N SER A 406 -13.87 -18.60 1.23
CA SER A 406 -14.41 -17.25 1.07
C SER A 406 -15.32 -16.87 2.23
N ILE A 407 -15.43 -15.55 2.42
CA ILE A 407 -16.48 -14.91 3.21
C ILE A 407 -17.24 -14.03 2.22
N ALA A 408 -18.56 -13.90 2.38
CA ALA A 408 -19.38 -12.95 1.64
C ALA A 408 -20.27 -12.20 2.63
N LEU A 409 -20.07 -10.89 2.74
CA LEU A 409 -20.85 -9.96 3.55
C LEU A 409 -22.22 -9.75 2.88
N THR A 410 -23.30 -10.14 3.55
CA THR A 410 -24.66 -10.11 2.98
C THR A 410 -25.51 -8.94 3.47
N SER A 411 -24.99 -8.15 4.40
CA SER A 411 -25.64 -6.94 4.93
C SER A 411 -24.67 -5.76 4.92
N TYR A 412 -25.19 -4.53 4.83
CA TYR A 412 -24.38 -3.31 4.77
C TYR A 412 -23.43 -3.29 3.57
N ASN A 413 -23.88 -3.83 2.43
CA ASN A 413 -23.03 -4.00 1.26
C ASN A 413 -23.03 -2.75 0.34
N GLY A 414 -23.88 -1.75 0.62
CA GLY A 414 -23.82 -0.46 -0.05
C GLY A 414 -25.03 0.45 0.20
N GLY A 415 -24.75 1.72 0.56
CA GLY A 415 -25.76 2.76 0.67
C GLY A 415 -26.63 2.71 1.94
N GLU A 416 -26.51 1.67 2.75
CA GLU A 416 -27.18 1.58 4.04
C GLU A 416 -26.54 2.49 5.09
N TRP A 417 -27.17 2.56 6.27
CA TRP A 417 -26.66 3.33 7.39
C TRP A 417 -26.67 2.52 8.68
N PHE A 418 -25.64 2.71 9.49
CA PHE A 418 -25.46 2.08 10.79
C PHE A 418 -25.65 3.14 11.89
N PRO A 419 -26.67 3.03 12.76
CA PRO A 419 -26.86 3.95 13.88
C PRO A 419 -25.71 3.85 14.88
N ARG A 420 -25.23 4.99 15.36
CA ARG A 420 -24.27 5.01 16.48
C ARG A 420 -24.93 4.58 17.77
N ASN A 421 -24.17 3.85 18.59
CA ASN A 421 -24.55 3.41 19.94
C ASN A 421 -25.83 2.54 19.99
N ILE A 422 -26.32 2.06 18.85
CA ILE A 422 -27.47 1.15 18.77
C ILE A 422 -26.99 -0.13 18.12
N GLN A 423 -27.36 -1.27 18.72
CA GLN A 423 -27.01 -2.56 18.15
C GLN A 423 -27.71 -2.78 16.81
N ARG A 424 -26.93 -3.27 15.85
CA ARG A 424 -27.41 -3.82 14.60
C ARG A 424 -26.70 -5.11 14.28
N THR A 425 -27.42 -5.98 13.60
CA THR A 425 -26.92 -7.26 13.13
C THR A 425 -26.23 -7.09 11.79
N VAL A 426 -24.99 -7.55 11.69
CA VAL A 426 -24.27 -7.77 10.44
C VAL A 426 -24.33 -9.25 10.11
N THR A 427 -24.62 -9.60 8.87
CA THR A 427 -24.73 -10.97 8.37
C THR A 427 -23.71 -11.27 7.27
N TRP A 428 -23.28 -12.51 7.19
CA TRP A 428 -22.36 -13.02 6.17
C TRP A 428 -22.61 -14.51 5.89
N THR A 429 -22.04 -15.01 4.79
CA THR A 429 -21.94 -16.44 4.48
C THR A 429 -20.48 -16.82 4.28
N THR A 430 -20.11 -18.09 4.49
CA THR A 430 -18.73 -18.55 4.29
C THR A 430 -18.65 -19.86 3.53
N ASN A 431 -17.54 -20.05 2.82
CA ASN A 431 -17.15 -21.32 2.21
C ASN A 431 -15.84 -21.80 2.79
N ASN A 432 -15.76 -23.04 3.28
CA ASN A 432 -14.51 -23.63 3.77
C ASN A 432 -13.72 -22.74 4.75
N VAL A 433 -14.41 -21.95 5.58
CA VAL A 433 -13.81 -21.14 6.65
C VAL A 433 -14.11 -21.81 7.98
N THR A 434 -13.07 -22.16 8.72
CA THR A 434 -13.16 -22.75 10.05
C THR A 434 -12.78 -21.74 11.13
N GLY A 435 -13.26 -21.97 12.36
CA GLY A 435 -12.98 -21.10 13.49
C GLY A 435 -13.86 -19.85 13.52
N ASN A 436 -13.42 -18.86 14.30
CA ASN A 436 -14.14 -17.60 14.50
C ASN A 436 -13.78 -16.57 13.42
N VAL A 437 -14.63 -15.55 13.29
CA VAL A 437 -14.36 -14.36 12.48
C VAL A 437 -14.24 -13.13 13.37
N ARG A 438 -13.65 -12.06 12.85
CA ARG A 438 -13.71 -10.72 13.43
C ARG A 438 -14.43 -9.76 12.49
N ILE A 439 -14.95 -8.68 13.04
CA ILE A 439 -15.59 -7.60 12.28
C ILE A 439 -14.77 -6.33 12.48
N ASP A 440 -14.31 -5.77 11.36
CA ASP A 440 -13.60 -4.50 11.34
C ASP A 440 -14.45 -3.43 10.62
N VAL A 441 -14.33 -2.20 11.08
CA VAL A 441 -15.00 -1.03 10.49
C VAL A 441 -13.94 -0.02 10.05
N SER A 442 -14.12 0.48 8.83
CA SER A 442 -13.41 1.64 8.31
C SER A 442 -14.27 2.89 8.46
N TRP A 443 -13.65 4.03 8.74
CA TRP A 443 -14.29 5.35 8.71
C TRP A 443 -13.88 6.19 7.48
N ASN A 444 -13.03 5.63 6.62
CA ASN A 444 -12.37 6.32 5.52
C ASN A 444 -12.24 5.43 4.28
N GLU A 445 -13.34 4.81 3.88
CA GLU A 445 -13.52 4.12 2.60
C GLU A 445 -12.60 2.91 2.42
N GLY A 446 -12.40 2.14 3.49
CA GLY A 446 -11.58 0.93 3.46
C GLY A 446 -10.07 1.22 3.45
N THR A 447 -9.69 2.49 3.55
CA THR A 447 -8.30 2.89 3.71
C THR A 447 -7.70 2.26 4.96
N THR A 448 -8.50 2.20 6.03
CA THR A 448 -8.05 1.83 7.37
C THR A 448 -9.14 1.11 8.11
N TRP A 449 -8.78 0.22 9.03
CA TRP A 449 -9.73 -0.70 9.63
C TRP A 449 -9.47 -0.83 11.13
N ARG A 450 -10.54 -0.77 11.92
CA ARG A 450 -10.55 -1.02 13.36
C ARG A 450 -11.44 -2.20 13.68
N SER A 451 -10.92 -3.16 14.43
CA SER A 451 -11.75 -4.25 14.97
C SER A 451 -12.76 -3.69 15.97
N VAL A 452 -14.04 -3.84 15.64
CA VAL A 452 -15.16 -3.50 16.52
C VAL A 452 -15.69 -4.74 17.23
N VAL A 453 -15.54 -5.91 16.61
CA VAL A 453 -15.73 -7.22 17.23
C VAL A 453 -14.46 -8.02 16.97
N ALA A 454 -13.67 -8.28 18.00
CA ALA A 454 -12.37 -8.94 17.86
C ALA A 454 -12.46 -10.45 17.57
N SER A 455 -13.55 -11.10 17.98
CA SER A 455 -13.82 -12.52 17.74
C SER A 455 -15.30 -12.84 17.98
N THR A 456 -15.94 -13.51 17.04
CA THR A 456 -17.31 -14.03 17.12
C THR A 456 -17.39 -15.37 16.36
N PRO A 457 -18.24 -16.33 16.75
CA PRO A 457 -18.46 -17.56 16.00
C PRO A 457 -18.75 -17.29 14.52
N ASN A 458 -18.22 -18.15 13.64
CA ASN A 458 -18.56 -18.09 12.21
C ASN A 458 -19.92 -18.77 11.94
N ASP A 459 -21.01 -18.24 12.48
CA ASP A 459 -22.37 -18.79 12.36
C ASP A 459 -23.30 -17.95 11.44
N GLY A 460 -22.74 -16.91 10.81
CA GLY A 460 -23.38 -16.11 9.78
C GLY A 460 -23.98 -14.79 10.26
N SER A 461 -23.93 -14.47 11.56
CA SER A 461 -24.40 -13.16 12.04
C SER A 461 -23.79 -12.71 13.37
N GLU A 462 -23.67 -11.40 13.57
CA GLU A 462 -23.24 -10.81 14.84
C GLU A 462 -23.92 -9.46 15.08
N SER A 463 -24.31 -9.17 16.32
CA SER A 463 -24.99 -7.91 16.68
C SER A 463 -24.13 -7.05 17.57
N PHE A 464 -23.70 -5.89 17.05
CA PHE A 464 -22.81 -4.98 17.77
C PHE A 464 -23.23 -3.51 17.61
N SER A 465 -22.68 -2.66 18.46
CA SER A 465 -22.84 -1.20 18.39
C SER A 465 -21.54 -0.58 17.91
N ILE A 466 -21.64 0.41 17.01
CA ILE A 466 -20.50 1.22 16.62
C ILE A 466 -20.43 2.47 17.48
N TYR A 467 -19.30 2.66 18.16
CA TYR A 467 -18.95 3.86 18.90
C TYR A 467 -17.97 4.71 18.09
N GLY A 468 -18.18 6.03 18.03
CA GLY A 468 -17.25 6.95 17.36
C GLY A 468 -17.91 8.08 16.58
N PRO A 469 -17.15 8.75 15.70
CA PRO A 469 -17.68 9.83 14.89
C PRO A 469 -18.64 9.31 13.81
N ALA A 470 -19.59 10.16 13.41
CA ALA A 470 -20.39 9.93 12.23
C ALA A 470 -19.54 10.07 10.96
N THR A 471 -19.87 9.33 9.91
CA THR A 471 -19.19 9.40 8.61
C THR A 471 -20.10 8.86 7.51
N ARG A 472 -19.95 9.38 6.29
CA ARG A 472 -20.56 8.81 5.07
C ARG A 472 -19.61 7.88 4.31
N HIS A 473 -18.43 7.68 4.87
CA HIS A 473 -17.28 7.01 4.25
C HIS A 473 -16.97 5.70 4.97
N ALA A 474 -17.94 5.09 5.64
CA ALA A 474 -17.68 3.87 6.38
C ALA A 474 -17.70 2.64 5.48
N ARG A 475 -16.91 1.63 5.85
CA ARG A 475 -16.95 0.28 5.27
C ARG A 475 -16.97 -0.73 6.41
N ILE A 476 -17.62 -1.86 6.22
CA ILE A 476 -17.60 -2.99 7.16
C ILE A 476 -16.91 -4.15 6.47
N ARG A 477 -16.06 -4.90 7.18
CA ARG A 477 -15.50 -6.16 6.70
C ARG A 477 -15.58 -7.25 7.75
N VAL A 478 -15.73 -8.48 7.27
CA VAL A 478 -15.64 -9.69 8.07
C VAL A 478 -14.36 -10.41 7.67
N VAL A 479 -13.56 -10.84 8.65
CA VAL A 479 -12.25 -11.47 8.41
C VAL A 479 -12.14 -12.75 9.21
N SER A 480 -11.72 -13.84 8.56
CA SER A 480 -11.40 -15.08 9.27
C SER A 480 -10.23 -14.90 10.23
N LEU A 481 -10.34 -15.49 11.43
CA LEU A 481 -9.23 -15.53 12.39
C LEU A 481 -8.27 -16.69 12.14
N SER A 482 -8.70 -17.73 11.41
CA SER A 482 -7.84 -18.87 11.05
C SER A 482 -6.99 -18.55 9.81
N ASP A 483 -7.51 -17.74 8.89
CA ASP A 483 -6.78 -17.23 7.74
C ASP A 483 -7.25 -15.80 7.42
N THR A 484 -6.43 -14.82 7.78
CA THR A 484 -6.76 -13.40 7.57
C THR A 484 -6.73 -12.96 6.09
N ALA A 485 -6.32 -13.85 5.17
CA ALA A 485 -6.54 -13.70 3.73
C ALA A 485 -8.03 -13.64 3.42
N VAL A 486 -8.79 -14.52 4.07
CA VAL A 486 -10.18 -14.78 3.73
C VAL A 486 -11.04 -13.73 4.44
N SER A 487 -11.47 -12.76 3.66
CA SER A 487 -12.31 -11.65 4.12
C SER A 487 -13.19 -11.11 3.01
N ASP A 488 -14.26 -10.42 3.41
CA ASP A 488 -15.07 -9.63 2.50
C ASP A 488 -15.52 -8.34 3.18
N SER A 489 -15.67 -7.29 2.39
CA SER A 489 -16.10 -5.98 2.83
C SER A 489 -17.24 -5.45 1.99
N SER A 490 -17.96 -4.49 2.58
CA SER A 490 -19.02 -3.76 1.91
C SER A 490 -18.53 -3.20 0.58
N VAL A 491 -19.25 -3.49 -0.52
CA VAL A 491 -18.93 -3.09 -1.91
C VAL A 491 -19.01 -1.57 -2.12
N SER A 492 -19.89 -0.88 -1.39
CA SER A 492 -19.97 0.58 -1.36
C SER A 492 -19.86 1.16 0.04
N ASN A 493 -19.61 2.46 0.14
CA ASN A 493 -19.62 3.15 1.42
C ASN A 493 -21.00 3.05 2.08
N ILE A 494 -21.01 2.88 3.41
CA ILE A 494 -22.18 3.05 4.25
C ILE A 494 -22.05 4.31 5.10
N SER A 495 -23.17 4.76 5.67
CA SER A 495 -23.18 5.92 6.57
C SER A 495 -23.28 5.50 8.04
N ILE A 496 -22.32 5.86 8.89
CA ILE A 496 -22.45 5.79 10.35
C ILE A 496 -23.04 7.12 10.83
N ARG A 497 -24.19 7.10 11.51
CA ARG A 497 -24.88 8.33 11.98
C ARG A 497 -25.43 8.24 13.38
#